data_AF-A0A2N4UHL0-F1
#
_entry.id   AF-A0A2N4UHL0-F1
#
_cell.length_a   1.000
_cell.length_b   1.000
_cell.length_c   1.000
_cell.angle_alpha   90.00
_cell.angle_beta   90.00
_cell.angle_gamma   90.00
#
_symmetry.space_group_name_H-M   'P 1'
#
loop_
_entity.id
_entity.type
_entity.pdbx_description
1 polymer ?
#
loop_
_entity_poly.entity_id
_entity_poly.type
_entity_poly.pdbx_seq_one_letter_code
_entity_poly.pdbx_strand_id
1 'polypeptide(L)' 'MTTWYILPNGNIKHTNGLELQPEEDWFPTVDSMAFFTRRGRDLGQSDVQIIKHMMDLARDGEKWVQDNLSE' A
#
# COMPACT_ATOMS: atom_id res chain seq x y z
N MET A 1 -10.68 -9.07 23.43
CA MET A 1 -9.81 -7.92 23.12
C MET A 1 -8.53 -8.47 22.50
N THR A 2 -8.28 -8.18 21.23
CA THR A 2 -7.04 -8.54 20.54
C THR A 2 -6.03 -7.42 20.75
N THR A 3 -4.94 -7.71 21.47
CA THR A 3 -3.92 -6.69 21.79
C THR A 3 -2.82 -6.69 20.74
N TRP A 4 -2.55 -5.50 20.19
CA TRP A 4 -1.44 -5.21 19.28
C TRP A 4 -0.42 -4.33 19.99
N TYR A 5 0.87 -4.54 19.72
CA TYR A 5 1.99 -3.82 20.32
C TYR A 5 2.87 -3.23 19.23
N ILE A 6 3.29 -1.98 19.39
CA ILE A 6 4.36 -1.38 18.58
C ILE A 6 5.69 -1.72 19.25
N LEU A 7 6.57 -2.39 18.52
CA LEU A 7 7.91 -2.77 18.98
C LEU A 7 8.90 -1.60 18.82
N PRO A 8 10.03 -1.58 19.57
CA PRO A 8 11.03 -0.52 19.47
C PRO A 8 11.64 -0.34 18.07
N ASN A 9 11.58 -1.36 17.23
CA ASN A 9 12.04 -1.32 15.83
C ASN A 9 10.96 -0.83 14.85
N GLY A 10 9.76 -0.45 15.33
CA GLY A 10 8.65 0.01 14.49
C GLY A 10 7.70 -1.10 13.99
N ASN A 11 8.02 -2.38 14.23
CA ASN A 11 7.15 -3.49 13.88
C ASN A 11 5.90 -3.53 14.77
N ILE A 12 4.83 -4.16 14.28
CA ILE A 12 3.59 -4.34 15.02
C ILE A 12 3.38 -5.81 15.31
N LYS A 13 3.36 -6.18 16.58
CA LYS A 13 3.19 -7.56 17.03
C LYS A 13 1.83 -7.79 17.66
N HIS A 14 1.17 -8.87 17.26
CA HIS A 14 -0.04 -9.34 17.88
C HIS A 14 0.27 -10.43 18.92
N THR A 15 -0.59 -10.56 19.93
CA THR A 15 -0.49 -11.58 20.99
C THR A 15 -0.46 -13.04 20.48
N ASN A 16 -0.97 -13.30 19.28
CA ASN A 16 -0.92 -14.64 18.65
C ASN A 16 0.44 -14.95 17.97
N GLY A 17 1.40 -14.02 18.03
CA GLY A 17 2.72 -14.19 17.42
C GLY A 17 2.84 -13.65 16.00
N LEU A 18 1.76 -13.13 15.39
CA LEU A 18 1.86 -12.40 14.12
C LEU A 18 2.66 -11.12 14.33
N GLU A 19 3.66 -10.90 13.50
CA GLU A 19 4.46 -9.68 13.46
C GLU A 19 4.34 -9.08 12.06
N LEU A 20 3.90 -7.83 12.01
CA LEU A 20 3.84 -7.02 10.81
C LEU A 20 5.02 -6.08 10.82
N GLN A 21 5.69 -5.96 9.68
CA GLN A 21 6.74 -5.01 9.39
C GLN A 21 6.15 -3.95 8.48
N PRO A 22 5.65 -2.81 8.99
CA PRO A 22 5.04 -1.75 8.18
C PRO A 22 5.78 -1.43 6.88
N GLU A 23 7.12 -1.34 6.93
CA GLU A 23 7.96 -1.01 5.78
C GLU A 23 7.98 -2.10 4.68
N GLU A 24 7.66 -3.34 5.02
CA GLU A 24 7.60 -4.47 4.07
C GLU A 24 6.16 -4.87 3.73
N ASP A 25 5.26 -4.83 4.72
CA ASP A 25 3.91 -5.38 4.65
C ASP A 25 2.83 -4.37 4.22
N TRP A 26 3.10 -3.06 4.36
CA TRP A 26 2.12 -2.04 3.95
C TRP A 26 2.36 -1.50 2.54
N PHE A 27 3.53 -1.75 1.96
CA PHE A 27 3.85 -1.33 0.61
C PHE A 27 3.59 -2.44 -0.41
N PRO A 28 3.28 -2.09 -1.67
CA PRO A 28 3.17 -3.07 -2.73
C PRO A 28 4.46 -3.89 -2.87
N THR A 29 4.33 -5.21 -2.99
CA THR A 29 5.48 -6.09 -3.25
C THR A 29 6.10 -5.79 -4.62
N VAL A 30 7.39 -6.11 -4.79
CA VAL A 30 8.09 -5.98 -6.08
C VAL A 30 7.31 -6.67 -7.21
N ASP A 31 6.78 -7.87 -6.97
CA ASP A 31 6.01 -8.63 -7.94
C ASP A 31 4.69 -7.93 -8.32
N SER A 32 3.99 -7.36 -7.33
CA SER A 32 2.75 -6.61 -7.60
C SER A 32 3.01 -5.35 -8.44
N MET A 33 4.13 -4.67 -8.19
CA MET A 33 4.56 -3.49 -8.95
C MET A 33 4.99 -3.86 -10.38
N ALA A 34 5.70 -4.97 -10.54
CA ALA A 34 6.08 -5.50 -11.85
C ALA A 34 4.83 -5.87 -12.67
N PHE A 35 3.84 -6.52 -12.04
CA PHE A 35 2.58 -6.86 -12.70
C PHE A 35 1.80 -5.61 -13.11
N PHE A 36 1.67 -4.62 -12.23
CA PHE A 36 0.98 -3.36 -12.51
C PHE A 36 1.62 -2.61 -13.69
N THR A 37 2.94 -2.45 -13.68
CA THR A 37 3.65 -1.74 -14.75
C THR A 37 3.61 -2.48 -16.07
N ARG A 38 3.74 -3.81 -16.07
CA ARG A 38 3.58 -4.65 -17.27
C ARG A 38 2.21 -4.46 -17.90
N ARG A 39 1.14 -4.53 -17.10
CA ARG A 39 -0.23 -4.32 -17.60
C ARG A 39 -0.40 -2.95 -18.25
N GLY A 40 0.17 -1.90 -17.66
CA GLY A 40 0.12 -0.55 -18.25
C GLY A 40 0.81 -0.49 -19.62
N ARG A 41 1.98 -1.13 -19.75
CA ARG A 41 2.69 -1.23 -21.03
C ARG A 41 1.92 -2.04 -22.07
N ASP A 42 1.28 -3.14 -21.66
CA ASP A 42 0.44 -3.97 -22.54
C ASP A 42 -0.78 -3.18 -23.06
N LEU A 43 -1.22 -2.14 -22.33
CA LEU A 43 -2.25 -1.18 -22.76
C LEU A 43 -1.69 0.00 -23.58
N GLY A 44 -0.40 -0.01 -23.91
CA GLY A 44 0.25 1.05 -24.69
C GLY A 44 0.56 2.32 -23.91
N GLN A 45 0.51 2.29 -22.57
CA GLN A 45 0.85 3.44 -21.73
C GLN A 45 2.37 3.63 -21.65
N SER A 46 2.82 4.89 -21.64
CA SER A 46 4.21 5.22 -21.31
C SER A 46 4.47 5.07 -19.81
N ASP A 47 5.74 4.87 -19.42
CA ASP A 47 6.10 4.76 -18.00
C ASP A 47 5.64 5.99 -17.19
N VAL A 48 5.68 7.19 -17.77
CA VAL A 48 5.19 8.43 -17.14
C VAL A 48 3.67 8.35 -16.88
N GLN A 49 2.90 7.83 -17.83
CA GLN A 49 1.45 7.66 -17.67
C GLN A 49 1.12 6.61 -16.60
N ILE A 50 1.88 5.52 -16.56
CA ILE A 50 1.72 4.46 -15.55
C ILE A 50 1.99 5.01 -14.14
N ILE A 51 3.09 5.75 -13.97
CA ILE A 51 3.44 6.39 -12.70
C ILE A 51 2.38 7.40 -12.30
N LYS A 52 1.95 8.27 -13.23
CA LYS A 52 0.88 9.24 -12.97
C LYS A 52 -0.40 8.54 -12.49
N HIS A 53 -0.78 7.45 -13.15
CA HIS A 53 -1.98 6.68 -12.77
C HIS A 53 -1.88 6.14 -11.34
N MET A 54 -0.71 5.62 -10.96
CA MET A 54 -0.46 5.17 -9.59
C MET A 54 -0.59 6.30 -8.56
N MET A 55 -0.04 7.48 -8.86
CA MET A 55 -0.16 8.65 -7.99
C MET A 55 -1.61 9.16 -7.88
N ASP A 56 -2.36 9.13 -8.99
CA ASP A 56 -3.78 9.46 -8.98
C ASP A 56 -4.57 8.48 -8.10
N LEU A 57 -4.30 7.17 -8.18
CA LEU A 57 -4.94 6.17 -7.32
C LEU A 57 -4.67 6.42 -5.83
N ALA A 58 -3.43 6.79 -5.48
CA ALA A 58 -3.09 7.12 -4.09
C ALA A 58 -3.87 8.35 -3.60
N ARG A 59 -3.96 9.41 -4.41
CA ARG A 59 -4.75 10.61 -4.09
C ARG A 59 -6.24 10.30 -3.95
N ASP A 60 -6.79 9.49 -4.86
CA ASP A 60 -8.20 9.15 -4.85
C ASP A 60 -8.54 8.28 -3.62
N GLY A 61 -7.63 7.41 -3.20
CA GLY A 61 -7.71 6.66 -1.95
C GLY A 61 -7.71 7.58 -0.72
N GLU A 62 -6.81 8.56 -0.67
CA GLU A 62 -6.78 9.55 0.41
C GLU A 62 -8.10 10.33 0.48
N LYS A 63 -8.61 10.79 -0.67
CA LYS A 63 -9.89 11.50 -0.74
C LYS A 63 -11.05 10.63 -0.24
N TRP A 64 -11.06 9.35 -0.61
CA TRP A 64 -12.09 8.42 -0.14
C TRP A 64 -12.04 8.25 1.39
N VAL A 65 -10.85 8.12 1.99
CA VAL A 65 -10.70 8.05 3.45
C VAL A 65 -11.20 9.33 4.11
N GLN A 66 -10.88 10.50 3.55
CA GLN A 66 -11.38 11.78 4.04
C GLN A 66 -12.91 11.83 4.03
N ASP A 67 -13.54 11.40 2.93
CA ASP A 67 -14.98 11.49 2.75
C ASP A 67 -15.78 10.49 3.59
N ASN A 68 -15.18 9.38 4.02
CA ASN A 68 -15.92 8.26 4.60
C ASN A 68 -15.47 7.86 6.02
N LEU A 69 -14.25 8.20 6.43
CA LEU A 69 -13.64 7.73 7.67
C LEU A 69 -13.10 8.84 8.58
N SER A 70 -13.15 10.10 8.13
CA SER A 70 -12.73 11.23 8.97
C SER A 70 -13.94 11.78 9.72
N GLU A 71 -13.94 11.67 11.05
CA GLU A 71 -14.93 12.31 11.93
C GLU A 71 -14.86 13.84 11.88
#